data_AF-A0A9W6YGP9-F1
#
_entry.id   AF-A0A9W6YGP9-F1
#
_cell.length_a   1.000
_cell.length_b   1.000
_cell.length_c   1.000
_cell.angle_alpha   90.00
_cell.angle_beta   90.00
_cell.angle_gamma   90.00
#
_symmetry.space_group_name_H-M   'P 1'
#
loop_
_entity.id
_entity.type
_entity.pdbx_description
1 polymer ?
#
loop_
_entity_poly.entity_id
_entity_poly.type
_entity_poly.pdbx_seq_one_letter_code
_entity_poly.pdbx_strand_id
1 'polypeptide(L)'
;MLAGELQRTEDGTAATSTDEDNDANKKDDRVTCSAYSSAGGETRAQELMQGFQDPDVAAIVCTIGGFTSHEVLEYLNFDIIAAHPKIFCGFSDITTLHLALYAKVHLCSFYGPAAVVQFGEFPEPLPYTMASFMSAVQSTSEPQGEVSPSVECTDDKTANWLNRIDITYREKMRQNPGYKWLRSGSATGPILGGCLPTLLQVRGTEFARFTRRDFNARDP
;
A
#
# COMPACT_ATOMS: atom_id res chain seq x y z
N MET A 1 7.89 -12.76 0.64
CA MET A 1 7.28 -13.39 1.84
C MET A 1 8.40 -13.56 2.86
N LEU A 2 8.34 -12.92 4.02
CA LEU A 2 9.19 -13.30 5.16
C LEU A 2 8.34 -14.14 6.10
N ALA A 3 8.45 -15.46 5.95
CA ALA A 3 7.99 -16.40 6.96
C ALA A 3 9.09 -16.49 8.03
N GLY A 4 9.01 -15.62 9.03
CA GLY A 4 9.71 -15.79 10.30
C GLY A 4 8.69 -16.22 11.34
N GLU A 5 8.77 -17.47 11.79
CA GLU A 5 8.03 -17.93 12.96
C GLU A 5 8.44 -17.10 14.19
N LEU A 6 7.55 -16.22 14.65
CA LEU A 6 7.68 -15.56 15.94
C LEU A 6 7.27 -16.53 17.04
N GLN A 7 8.20 -17.37 17.48
CA GLN A 7 8.10 -17.96 18.82
C GLN A 7 8.56 -16.92 19.84
N ARG A 8 7.62 -16.41 20.64
CA ARG A 8 7.91 -15.58 21.82
C ARG A 8 8.38 -16.49 22.95
N THR A 9 9.61 -16.29 23.44
CA THR A 9 10.04 -16.79 24.75
C THR A 9 9.59 -15.82 25.84
N GLU A 10 9.22 -16.35 27.01
CA GLU A 10 8.53 -15.62 28.08
C GLU A 10 9.39 -14.64 28.88
N ASP A 11 10.70 -14.61 28.69
CA ASP A 11 11.60 -13.72 29.44
C ASP A 11 12.30 -12.74 28.50
N GLY A 12 11.81 -11.49 28.48
CA GLY A 12 12.15 -10.42 27.54
C GLY A 12 13.57 -9.89 27.62
N THR A 13 14.57 -10.69 27.27
CA THR A 13 15.94 -10.25 26.96
C THR A 13 16.53 -11.13 25.85
N ALA A 14 16.73 -10.57 24.65
CA ALA A 14 17.51 -11.20 23.59
C ALA A 14 18.98 -10.78 23.74
N ALA A 15 19.85 -11.74 24.06
CA ALA A 15 21.29 -11.56 24.00
C ALA A 15 21.75 -11.64 22.53
N THR A 16 22.55 -10.67 22.09
CA THR A 16 23.18 -10.64 20.77
C THR A 16 24.50 -11.43 20.82
N SER A 17 24.61 -12.50 20.04
CA SER A 17 25.91 -13.07 19.66
C SER A 17 26.49 -12.25 18.51
N THR A 18 27.67 -11.68 18.73
CA THR A 18 28.45 -10.92 17.77
C THR A 18 29.17 -11.86 16.80
N ASP A 19 28.79 -11.81 15.53
CA ASP A 19 29.74 -12.05 14.44
C ASP A 19 30.08 -10.69 13.85
N GLU A 20 31.24 -10.17 14.26
CA GLU A 20 31.91 -9.03 13.66
C GLU A 20 32.41 -9.45 12.28
N ASP A 21 31.85 -8.90 11.20
CA ASP A 21 32.64 -8.53 10.02
C ASP A 21 31.85 -7.62 9.04
N ASN A 22 32.27 -6.35 9.02
CA ASN A 22 32.42 -5.50 7.83
C ASN A 22 31.20 -4.78 7.18
N ASP A 23 30.41 -4.02 7.94
CA ASP A 23 29.56 -2.93 7.38
C ASP A 23 29.53 -1.67 8.28
N ALA A 24 30.71 -1.16 8.64
CA ALA A 24 30.86 -0.06 9.60
C ALA A 24 30.50 1.35 9.05
N ASN A 25 29.78 1.46 7.93
CA ASN A 25 29.47 2.78 7.34
C ASN A 25 28.01 3.02 6.91
N LYS A 26 27.08 2.09 7.19
CA LYS A 26 25.65 2.41 7.20
C LYS A 26 25.25 2.90 8.58
N LYS A 27 25.22 4.22 8.77
CA LYS A 27 24.49 4.82 9.90
C LYS A 27 23.04 4.35 9.80
N ASP A 28 22.54 3.66 10.82
CA ASP A 28 21.13 3.32 10.92
C ASP A 28 20.33 4.62 11.13
N ASP A 29 19.86 5.20 10.03
CA ASP A 29 19.08 6.45 10.00
C ASP A 29 17.67 6.30 10.60
N ARG A 30 17.30 5.13 11.12
CA ARG A 30 16.12 5.01 12.01
C ARG A 30 16.27 5.87 13.26
N VAL A 31 17.50 6.23 13.63
CA VAL A 31 17.82 7.09 14.78
C VAL A 31 17.58 8.59 14.51
N THR A 32 17.53 9.05 13.25
CA THR A 32 17.34 10.47 12.87
C THR A 32 15.90 10.83 12.47
N CYS A 33 14.95 9.92 12.70
CA CYS A 33 13.56 10.06 12.31
C CYS A 33 12.79 11.14 13.09
N SER A 34 11.85 11.83 12.43
CA SER A 34 11.01 12.92 12.98
C SER A 34 9.97 12.50 14.03
N ALA A 35 10.12 11.32 14.64
CA ALA A 35 9.13 10.62 15.47
C ALA A 35 7.78 10.29 14.79
N TYR A 36 7.52 10.77 13.56
CA TYR A 36 6.26 10.56 12.83
C TYR A 36 6.37 9.50 11.71
N SER A 37 7.47 9.48 10.94
CA SER A 37 7.68 8.48 9.88
C SER A 37 8.40 7.22 10.41
N SER A 38 8.50 6.18 9.58
CA SER A 38 9.29 4.99 9.95
C SER A 38 10.80 5.20 9.86
N ALA A 39 11.24 6.09 8.94
CA ALA A 39 12.61 6.54 8.75
C ALA A 39 12.62 7.81 7.85
N GLY A 40 13.81 8.33 7.54
CA GLY A 40 13.99 9.37 6.52
C GLY A 40 13.50 8.95 5.13
N GLY A 41 13.18 9.92 4.27
CA GLY A 41 12.65 9.68 2.92
C GLY A 41 13.55 8.78 2.07
N GLU A 42 14.86 9.01 2.11
CA GLU A 42 15.86 8.22 1.37
C GLU A 42 15.90 6.76 1.84
N THR A 43 15.93 6.49 3.15
CA THR A 43 15.91 5.13 3.70
C THR A 43 14.64 4.38 3.30
N ARG A 44 13.47 5.04 3.39
CA ARG A 44 12.20 4.45 2.97
C ARG A 44 12.15 4.19 1.46
N ALA A 45 12.76 5.07 0.66
CA ALA A 45 12.91 4.86 -0.78
C ALA A 45 13.80 3.65 -1.07
N GLN A 46 14.92 3.50 -0.36
CA GLN A 46 15.82 2.36 -0.50
C GLN A 46 15.12 1.05 -0.15
N GLU A 47 14.34 0.99 0.93
CA GLU A 47 13.52 -0.19 1.28
C GLU A 47 12.51 -0.52 0.17
N LEU A 48 11.86 0.49 -0.42
CA LEU A 48 10.96 0.29 -1.55
C LEU A 48 11.68 -0.21 -2.81
N MET A 49 12.84 0.36 -3.12
CA MET A 49 13.66 -0.04 -4.27
C MET A 49 14.18 -1.48 -4.13
N GLN A 50 14.56 -1.90 -2.92
CA GLN A 50 14.91 -3.30 -2.63
C GLN A 50 13.75 -4.24 -2.98
N GLY A 51 12.52 -3.89 -2.57
CA GLY A 51 11.33 -4.66 -2.91
C GLY A 51 11.08 -4.77 -4.41
N PHE A 52 11.38 -3.72 -5.19
CA PHE A 52 11.29 -3.77 -6.66
C PHE A 52 12.43 -4.55 -7.32
N GLN A 53 13.64 -4.52 -6.77
CA GLN A 53 14.80 -5.20 -7.36
C GLN A 53 14.86 -6.69 -7.03
N ASP A 54 14.27 -7.10 -5.91
CA ASP A 54 14.31 -8.49 -5.47
C ASP A 54 13.48 -9.40 -6.41
N PRO A 55 14.09 -10.37 -7.11
CA PRO A 55 13.38 -11.26 -8.02
C PRO A 55 12.39 -12.20 -7.32
N ASP A 56 12.55 -12.46 -6.02
CA ASP A 56 11.67 -13.35 -5.24
C ASP A 56 10.41 -12.63 -4.71
N VAL A 57 10.34 -11.30 -4.86
CA VAL A 57 9.17 -10.50 -4.46
C VAL A 57 8.16 -10.45 -5.61
N ALA A 58 6.99 -11.05 -5.43
CA ALA A 58 5.89 -10.95 -6.39
C ALA A 58 5.02 -9.70 -6.20
N ALA A 59 4.92 -9.20 -4.97
CA ALA A 59 4.07 -8.08 -4.61
C ALA A 59 4.65 -7.25 -3.47
N ILE A 60 4.47 -5.93 -3.56
CA ILE A 60 4.79 -4.95 -2.53
C ILE A 60 3.46 -4.44 -1.97
N VAL A 61 3.20 -4.78 -0.71
CA VAL A 61 2.01 -4.33 0.02
C VAL A 61 2.44 -3.34 1.09
N CYS A 62 1.96 -2.10 1.00
CA CYS A 62 2.26 -1.07 1.99
C CYS A 62 1.66 -1.45 3.36
N THR A 63 2.39 -1.14 4.42
CA THR A 63 1.99 -1.49 5.79
C THR A 63 0.82 -0.63 6.27
N ILE A 64 0.96 0.68 6.14
CA ILE A 64 -0.04 1.70 6.50
C ILE A 64 0.26 3.00 5.71
N GLY A 65 -0.73 3.88 5.59
CA GLY A 65 -0.55 5.24 5.08
C GLY A 65 0.08 6.21 6.10
N GLY A 66 -0.16 7.50 5.95
CA GLY A 66 0.41 8.55 6.78
C GLY A 66 0.27 9.93 6.13
N PHE A 67 1.32 10.74 6.15
CA PHE A 67 1.38 12.02 5.44
C PHE A 67 2.74 12.29 4.77
N THR A 68 3.62 11.29 4.70
CA THR A 68 5.05 11.47 4.35
C THR A 68 5.51 10.57 3.20
N SER A 69 4.60 9.92 2.49
CA SER A 69 4.92 9.13 1.28
C SER A 69 5.58 9.98 0.19
N HIS A 70 5.24 11.26 0.06
CA HIS A 70 5.82 12.16 -0.94
C HIS A 70 7.32 12.40 -0.75
N GLU A 71 7.84 12.29 0.48
CA GLU A 71 9.26 12.50 0.77
C GLU A 71 10.18 11.45 0.13
N VAL A 72 9.64 10.31 -0.33
CA VAL A 72 10.47 9.26 -0.96
C VAL A 72 10.66 9.50 -2.46
N LEU A 73 9.84 10.35 -3.09
CA LEU A 73 9.70 10.42 -4.54
C LEU A 73 10.99 10.80 -5.28
N GLU A 74 11.77 11.74 -4.73
CA GLU A 74 13.01 12.22 -5.35
C GLU A 74 14.15 11.18 -5.29
N TYR A 75 14.00 10.15 -4.46
CA TYR A 75 14.99 9.10 -4.26
C TYR A 75 14.67 7.81 -5.05
N LEU A 76 13.50 7.74 -5.70
CA LEU A 76 13.11 6.57 -6.48
C LEU A 76 13.77 6.56 -7.86
N ASN A 77 14.36 5.43 -8.22
CA ASN A 77 14.83 5.19 -9.58
C ASN A 77 13.73 4.52 -10.40
N PHE A 78 13.00 5.33 -11.18
CA PHE A 78 11.89 4.88 -11.98
C PHE A 78 12.31 3.97 -13.14
N ASP A 79 13.53 4.09 -13.68
CA ASP A 79 14.01 3.18 -14.73
C ASP A 79 14.16 1.74 -14.19
N ILE A 80 14.62 1.61 -12.94
CA ILE A 80 14.69 0.32 -12.26
C ILE A 80 13.29 -0.23 -11.99
N ILE A 81 12.36 0.61 -11.53
CA ILE A 81 10.96 0.18 -11.31
C ILE A 81 10.32 -0.30 -12.62
N ALA A 82 10.55 0.40 -13.74
CA ALA A 82 10.07 0.01 -15.05
C ALA A 82 10.66 -1.32 -15.53
N ALA A 83 11.93 -1.59 -15.22
CA ALA A 83 12.60 -2.85 -15.55
C ALA A 83 12.12 -4.03 -14.67
N HIS A 84 11.55 -3.76 -13.50
CA HIS A 84 11.09 -4.76 -12.54
C HIS A 84 9.65 -4.49 -12.06
N PRO A 85 8.64 -4.51 -12.95
CA PRO A 85 7.27 -4.24 -12.56
C PRO A 85 6.76 -5.31 -11.59
N LYS A 86 6.09 -4.87 -10.52
CA LYS A 86 5.51 -5.74 -9.50
C LYS A 86 4.13 -5.25 -9.12
N ILE A 87 3.32 -6.16 -8.56
CA ILE A 87 2.08 -5.77 -7.90
C ILE A 87 2.45 -4.79 -6.78
N PHE A 88 1.89 -3.58 -6.83
CA PHE A 88 2.04 -2.57 -5.79
C PHE A 88 0.67 -2.23 -5.22
N CYS A 89 0.47 -2.41 -3.91
CA CYS A 89 -0.82 -2.27 -3.26
C CYS A 89 -0.76 -1.41 -2.00
N GLY A 90 -1.72 -0.50 -1.88
CA GLY A 90 -1.96 0.32 -0.70
C GLY A 90 -3.10 1.30 -0.92
N PHE A 91 -3.37 2.17 0.06
CA PHE A 91 -4.38 3.22 -0.07
C PHE A 91 -4.05 4.40 0.84
N SER A 92 -4.92 5.42 0.86
CA SER A 92 -4.74 6.64 1.65
C SER A 92 -3.51 7.42 1.18
N ASP A 93 -2.53 7.72 2.04
CA ASP A 93 -1.30 8.44 1.68
C ASP A 93 -0.49 7.77 0.56
N ILE A 94 -0.62 6.45 0.41
CA ILE A 94 0.04 5.70 -0.66
C ILE A 94 -0.44 6.13 -2.06
N THR A 95 -1.54 6.89 -2.16
CA THR A 95 -1.96 7.61 -3.38
C THR A 95 -0.80 8.32 -4.07
N THR A 96 0.09 8.95 -3.31
CA THR A 96 1.28 9.61 -3.85
C THR A 96 2.12 8.68 -4.72
N LEU A 97 2.37 7.46 -4.23
CA LEU A 97 3.16 6.46 -4.93
C LEU A 97 2.39 5.89 -6.12
N HIS A 98 1.09 5.64 -5.98
CA HIS A 98 0.26 5.20 -7.12
C HIS A 98 0.31 6.18 -8.29
N LEU A 99 0.20 7.48 -8.01
CA LEU A 99 0.26 8.52 -9.03
C LEU A 99 1.66 8.60 -9.65
N ALA A 100 2.72 8.55 -8.85
CA ALA A 100 4.10 8.61 -9.34
C ALA A 100 4.46 7.41 -10.21
N LEU A 101 4.10 6.20 -9.78
CA LEU A 101 4.32 4.97 -10.54
C LEU A 101 3.63 5.02 -11.90
N TYR A 102 2.37 5.47 -11.94
CA TYR A 102 1.66 5.59 -13.21
C TYR A 102 2.23 6.72 -14.09
N ALA A 103 2.53 7.89 -13.50
CA ALA A 103 3.03 9.05 -14.25
C ALA A 103 4.44 8.83 -14.84
N LYS A 104 5.29 8.09 -14.14
CA LYS A 104 6.70 7.95 -14.50
C LYS A 104 6.98 6.70 -15.32
N VAL A 105 6.24 5.61 -15.08
CA VAL A 105 6.52 4.30 -15.70
C VAL A 105 5.28 3.56 -16.18
N HIS A 106 4.10 4.20 -16.18
CA HIS A 106 2.82 3.59 -16.57
C HIS A 106 2.47 2.30 -15.82
N LEU A 107 3.03 2.09 -14.62
CA LEU A 107 2.73 0.91 -13.82
C LEU A 107 1.33 1.04 -13.21
N CYS A 108 0.40 0.23 -13.71
CA CYS A 108 -0.92 0.05 -13.10
C CYS A 108 -0.77 -0.64 -11.74
N SER A 109 -1.20 0.04 -10.69
CA SER A 109 -1.10 -0.42 -9.30
C SER A 109 -2.48 -0.56 -8.66
N PHE A 110 -2.55 -1.21 -7.50
CA PHE A 110 -3.79 -1.59 -6.84
C PHE A 110 -4.08 -0.65 -5.67
N TYR A 111 -5.09 0.20 -5.84
CA TYR A 111 -5.62 0.99 -4.71
C TYR A 111 -6.49 0.07 -3.84
N GLY A 112 -5.91 -0.45 -2.76
CA GLY A 112 -6.41 -1.63 -2.08
C GLY A 112 -5.93 -1.79 -0.64
N PRO A 113 -6.11 -2.98 -0.04
CA PRO A 113 -5.81 -3.21 1.37
C PRO A 113 -4.32 -2.98 1.68
N ALA A 114 -4.07 -2.47 2.89
CA ALA A 114 -2.75 -2.35 3.48
C ALA A 114 -2.58 -3.38 4.62
N ALA A 115 -1.33 -3.71 4.93
CA ALA A 115 -1.01 -4.84 5.79
C ALA A 115 -1.58 -4.71 7.20
N VAL A 116 -1.50 -3.52 7.81
CA VAL A 116 -1.94 -3.31 9.20
C VAL A 116 -3.46 -3.14 9.28
N VAL A 117 -4.01 -2.27 8.45
CA VAL A 117 -5.39 -1.75 8.59
C VAL A 117 -6.46 -2.60 7.89
N GLN A 118 -6.08 -3.58 7.07
CA GLN A 118 -7.04 -4.51 6.45
C GLN A 118 -6.62 -5.97 6.60
N PHE A 119 -5.36 -6.30 6.32
CA PHE A 119 -4.88 -7.68 6.51
C PHE A 119 -4.56 -8.02 7.98
N GLY A 120 -4.42 -7.01 8.83
CA GLY A 120 -4.22 -7.16 10.27
C GLY A 120 -5.52 -7.13 11.09
N GLU A 121 -6.68 -7.08 10.43
CA GLU A 121 -7.98 -7.08 11.10
C GLU A 121 -8.15 -8.32 11.99
N PHE A 122 -8.73 -8.14 13.17
CA PHE A 122 -8.93 -9.21 14.14
C PHE A 122 -10.41 -9.67 14.17
N PRO A 123 -10.68 -10.98 14.29
CA PRO A 123 -9.73 -12.10 14.38
C PRO A 123 -9.10 -12.50 13.04
N GLU A 124 -9.68 -12.04 11.94
CA GLU A 124 -9.19 -12.30 10.59
C GLU A 124 -9.62 -11.16 9.64
N PRO A 125 -8.93 -10.97 8.52
CA PRO A 125 -9.32 -10.04 7.47
C PRO A 125 -10.77 -10.27 7.02
N LEU A 126 -11.50 -9.17 6.77
CA LEU A 126 -12.86 -9.28 6.27
C LEU A 126 -12.92 -10.10 4.97
N PRO A 127 -13.80 -11.12 4.86
CA PRO A 127 -13.81 -12.03 3.71
C PRO A 127 -13.96 -11.33 2.36
N TYR A 128 -14.78 -10.26 2.31
CA TYR A 128 -14.96 -9.45 1.10
C TYR A 128 -13.65 -8.79 0.66
N THR A 129 -12.85 -8.27 1.61
CA THR A 129 -11.56 -7.63 1.33
C THR A 129 -10.58 -8.64 0.74
N MET A 130 -10.45 -9.82 1.35
CA MET A 130 -9.56 -10.87 0.86
C MET A 130 -9.99 -11.37 -0.52
N ALA A 131 -11.26 -11.71 -0.69
CA ALA A 131 -11.79 -12.20 -1.97
C ALA A 131 -11.58 -11.17 -3.10
N SER A 132 -11.90 -9.89 -2.84
CA SER A 132 -11.73 -8.83 -3.83
C SER A 132 -10.27 -8.60 -4.19
N PHE A 133 -9.36 -8.59 -3.19
CA PHE A 133 -7.94 -8.44 -3.43
C PHE A 133 -7.37 -9.60 -4.25
N MET A 134 -7.64 -10.84 -3.85
CA MET A 134 -7.15 -12.03 -4.55
C MET A 134 -7.68 -12.10 -5.98
N SER A 135 -8.98 -11.81 -6.19
CA SER A 135 -9.56 -11.70 -7.53
C SER A 135 -8.84 -10.66 -8.38
N ALA A 136 -8.53 -9.48 -7.81
CA ALA A 136 -7.85 -8.40 -8.51
C ALA A 136 -6.43 -8.79 -8.95
N VAL A 137 -5.62 -9.35 -8.03
CA VAL A 137 -4.19 -9.61 -8.29
C VAL A 137 -3.92 -10.92 -9.01
N GLN A 138 -4.87 -11.86 -9.03
CA GLN A 138 -4.72 -13.14 -9.72
C GLN A 138 -5.35 -13.15 -11.12
N SER A 139 -6.05 -12.10 -11.54
CA SER A 139 -6.59 -12.05 -12.91
C SER A 139 -5.47 -11.86 -13.92
N THR A 140 -5.45 -12.72 -14.93
CA THR A 140 -4.36 -12.81 -15.91
C THR A 140 -4.72 -12.25 -17.29
N SER A 141 -5.99 -11.95 -17.57
CA SER A 141 -6.43 -11.45 -18.88
C SER A 141 -7.91 -11.08 -18.97
N GLU A 142 -8.75 -11.61 -18.09
CA GLU A 142 -10.19 -11.35 -18.13
C GLU A 142 -10.55 -10.07 -17.36
N PRO A 143 -11.50 -9.25 -17.87
CA PRO A 143 -12.05 -8.16 -17.10
C PRO A 143 -12.55 -8.67 -15.75
N GLN A 144 -12.29 -7.91 -14.67
CA GLN A 144 -12.80 -8.23 -13.32
C GLN A 144 -14.33 -8.34 -13.25
N GLY A 145 -15.03 -7.90 -14.30
CA GLY A 145 -16.48 -7.89 -14.35
C GLY A 145 -17.07 -6.80 -13.46
N GLU A 146 -18.29 -7.05 -13.00
CA GLU A 146 -18.99 -6.14 -12.12
C GLU A 146 -18.44 -6.24 -10.69
N VAL A 147 -17.97 -5.13 -10.15
CA VAL A 147 -17.63 -5.02 -8.73
C VAL A 147 -18.94 -4.85 -7.95
N SER A 148 -19.32 -5.89 -7.21
CA SER A 148 -20.50 -5.84 -6.33
C SER A 148 -20.16 -5.22 -4.98
N PRO A 149 -21.07 -4.49 -4.32
CA PRO A 149 -20.82 -3.98 -2.98
C PRO A 149 -20.72 -5.13 -1.97
N SER A 150 -19.93 -4.94 -0.91
CA SER A 150 -19.96 -5.85 0.25
C SER A 150 -21.35 -5.87 0.88
N VAL A 151 -21.75 -6.99 1.50
CA VAL A 151 -23.05 -7.09 2.21
C VAL A 151 -23.04 -6.25 3.48
N GLU A 152 -21.92 -6.27 4.20
CA GLU A 152 -21.73 -5.52 5.43
C GLU A 152 -20.45 -4.66 5.35
N CYS A 153 -20.42 -3.62 6.15
CA CYS A 153 -19.26 -2.74 6.31
C CYS A 153 -19.16 -2.25 7.76
N THR A 154 -17.99 -1.74 8.13
CA THR A 154 -17.71 -1.16 9.45
C THR A 154 -16.87 0.10 9.24
N ASP A 155 -17.12 1.10 10.08
CA ASP A 155 -16.21 2.22 10.34
C ASP A 155 -16.11 2.46 11.85
N ASP A 156 -16.36 1.40 12.63
CA ASP A 156 -16.38 1.45 14.09
C ASP A 156 -14.97 1.77 14.63
N LYS A 157 -14.84 2.92 15.30
CA LYS A 157 -13.56 3.37 15.88
C LYS A 157 -13.46 3.11 17.38
N THR A 158 -14.31 2.24 17.91
CA THR A 158 -14.37 1.94 19.35
C THR A 158 -13.15 1.16 19.80
N ALA A 159 -12.64 0.24 18.98
CA ALA A 159 -11.41 -0.48 19.24
C ALA A 159 -10.19 0.38 18.88
N ASN A 160 -9.27 0.51 19.82
CA ASN A 160 -7.98 1.16 19.58
C ASN A 160 -6.89 0.09 19.52
N TRP A 161 -6.16 0.02 18.40
CA TRP A 161 -5.08 -0.95 18.23
C TRP A 161 -3.89 -0.69 19.17
N LEU A 162 -3.64 0.57 19.52
CA LEU A 162 -2.50 0.95 20.35
C LEU A 162 -2.60 0.40 21.78
N ASN A 163 -3.83 0.17 22.26
CA ASN A 163 -4.07 -0.44 23.57
C ASN A 163 -4.65 -1.86 23.48
N ARG A 164 -4.61 -2.46 22.28
CA ARG A 164 -5.03 -3.85 22.04
C ARG A 164 -6.50 -4.11 22.41
N ILE A 165 -7.38 -3.12 22.33
CA ILE A 165 -8.81 -3.37 22.60
C ILE A 165 -9.44 -4.20 21.48
N ASP A 166 -8.93 -4.09 20.25
CA ASP A 166 -9.36 -4.83 19.05
C ASP A 166 -9.38 -6.34 19.23
N ILE A 167 -8.45 -6.92 19.99
CA ILE A 167 -8.44 -8.37 20.21
C ILE A 167 -9.55 -8.85 21.17
N THR A 168 -10.23 -7.91 21.84
CA THR A 168 -11.30 -8.19 22.80
C THR A 168 -12.65 -7.61 22.41
N TYR A 169 -12.66 -6.65 21.48
CA TYR A 169 -13.84 -5.98 20.99
C TYR A 169 -14.04 -6.32 19.52
N ARG A 170 -15.17 -6.95 19.23
CA ARG A 170 -15.57 -7.17 17.84
C ARG A 170 -16.22 -5.91 17.29
N GLU A 171 -15.67 -5.40 16.19
CA GLU A 171 -16.24 -4.25 15.50
C GLU A 171 -17.71 -4.45 15.14
N LYS A 172 -18.49 -3.36 15.25
CA LYS A 172 -19.90 -3.36 14.89
C LYS A 172 -20.07 -3.28 13.39
N MET A 173 -20.38 -4.42 12.79
CA MET A 173 -20.82 -4.49 11.41
C MET A 173 -22.18 -3.81 11.24
N ARG A 174 -22.34 -3.12 10.11
CA ARG A 174 -23.63 -2.61 9.63
C ARG A 174 -23.91 -3.09 8.22
N GLN A 175 -25.19 -3.16 7.90
CA GLN A 175 -25.65 -3.46 6.54
C GLN A 175 -25.19 -2.37 5.57
N ASN A 176 -24.62 -2.79 4.44
CA ASN A 176 -24.22 -1.89 3.38
C ASN A 176 -25.41 -1.72 2.42
N PRO A 177 -25.99 -0.52 2.27
CA PRO A 177 -27.13 -0.29 1.37
C PRO A 177 -26.76 -0.42 -0.12
N GLY A 178 -25.48 -0.62 -0.43
CA GLY A 178 -24.98 -0.71 -1.80
C GLY A 178 -24.82 0.67 -2.45
N TYR A 179 -24.70 0.66 -3.78
CA TYR A 179 -24.43 1.88 -4.54
C TYR A 179 -25.65 2.80 -4.61
N LYS A 180 -25.42 4.09 -4.35
CA LYS A 180 -26.40 5.16 -4.60
C LYS A 180 -25.99 5.97 -5.82
N TRP A 181 -26.71 5.77 -6.93
CA TRP A 181 -26.50 6.55 -8.15
C TRP A 181 -27.04 7.98 -7.99
N LEU A 182 -26.15 8.97 -8.06
CA LEU A 182 -26.54 10.39 -7.96
C LEU A 182 -27.12 10.95 -9.26
N ARG A 183 -26.73 10.36 -10.39
CA ARG A 183 -27.21 10.70 -11.73
C ARG A 183 -27.31 9.42 -12.54
N SER A 184 -28.38 9.27 -13.32
CA SER A 184 -28.54 8.16 -14.26
C SER A 184 -27.63 8.34 -15.48
N GLY A 185 -27.12 7.24 -16.02
CA GLY A 185 -26.31 7.23 -17.24
C GLY A 185 -25.26 6.13 -17.21
N SER A 186 -24.40 6.11 -18.22
CA SER A 186 -23.26 5.20 -18.33
C SER A 186 -22.03 5.97 -18.79
N ALA A 187 -20.85 5.61 -18.27
CA ALA A 187 -19.57 6.15 -18.71
C ALA A 187 -18.53 5.02 -18.73
N THR A 188 -17.54 5.15 -19.61
CA THR A 188 -16.41 4.22 -19.70
C THR A 188 -15.15 5.03 -19.90
N GLY A 189 -14.09 4.65 -19.20
CA GLY A 189 -12.79 5.29 -19.28
C GLY A 189 -11.83 4.72 -18.25
N PRO A 190 -10.55 5.08 -18.34
CA PRO A 190 -9.58 4.70 -17.33
C PRO A 190 -9.94 5.32 -15.98
N ILE A 191 -9.65 4.58 -14.91
CA ILE A 191 -9.84 5.03 -13.54
C ILE A 191 -8.52 5.62 -13.05
N LEU A 192 -8.54 6.90 -12.69
CA LEU A 192 -7.44 7.57 -12.00
C LEU A 192 -8.00 8.28 -10.77
N GLY A 193 -7.34 8.14 -9.63
CA GLY A 193 -7.78 8.78 -8.40
C GLY A 193 -6.98 8.31 -7.19
N GLY A 194 -7.65 8.26 -6.05
CA GLY A 194 -7.09 7.89 -4.75
C GLY A 194 -7.64 8.79 -3.65
N CYS A 195 -6.86 8.97 -2.59
CA CYS A 195 -7.17 9.88 -1.50
C CYS A 195 -7.07 11.33 -1.96
N LEU A 196 -8.21 12.04 -1.99
CA LEU A 196 -8.27 13.41 -2.52
C LEU A 196 -7.30 14.39 -1.83
N PRO A 197 -7.20 14.46 -0.48
CA PRO A 197 -6.20 15.31 0.17
C PRO A 197 -4.76 15.00 -0.24
N THR A 198 -4.40 13.72 -0.36
CA THR A 198 -3.06 13.30 -0.77
C THR A 198 -2.79 13.64 -2.24
N LEU A 199 -3.76 13.43 -3.13
CA LEU A 199 -3.64 13.82 -4.54
C LEU A 199 -3.29 15.30 -4.70
N LEU A 200 -3.88 16.16 -3.86
CA LEU A 200 -3.60 17.60 -3.89
C LEU A 200 -2.17 17.95 -3.49
N GLN A 201 -1.46 17.10 -2.73
CA GLN A 201 -0.06 17.34 -2.34
C GLN A 201 0.88 17.27 -3.53
N VAL A 202 0.61 16.37 -4.48
CA VAL A 202 1.48 16.14 -5.65
C VAL A 202 0.95 16.78 -6.93
N ARG A 203 -0.24 17.40 -6.87
CA ARG A 203 -0.86 18.05 -8.04
C ARG A 203 0.06 19.10 -8.65
N GLY A 204 0.29 19.00 -9.95
CA GLY A 204 1.12 19.96 -10.71
C GLY A 204 2.62 19.66 -10.68
N THR A 205 3.05 18.64 -9.94
CA THR A 205 4.40 18.09 -10.01
C THR A 205 4.51 17.08 -11.16
N GLU A 206 5.73 16.64 -11.48
CA GLU A 206 5.96 15.56 -12.46
C GLU A 206 5.40 14.21 -12.01
N PHE A 207 5.19 14.01 -10.71
CA PHE A 207 4.67 12.77 -10.12
C PHE A 207 3.15 12.63 -10.20
N ALA A 208 2.46 13.66 -10.69
CA ALA A 208 1.02 13.62 -10.97
C ALA A 208 0.70 14.37 -12.29
N ARG A 209 1.59 14.23 -13.28
CA ARG A 209 1.43 14.82 -14.60
C ARG A 209 0.90 13.77 -15.58
N PHE A 210 -0.38 13.87 -15.91
CA PHE A 210 -1.03 13.00 -16.88
C PHE A 210 -1.46 13.79 -18.11
N THR A 211 -1.18 13.23 -19.28
CA THR A 211 -1.66 13.72 -20.58
C THR A 211 -2.76 12.82 -21.11
N ARG A 212 -3.56 13.34 -22.04
CA ARG A 212 -4.58 12.53 -22.73
C ARG A 212 -3.97 11.36 -23.50
N ARG A 213 -2.68 11.38 -23.82
CA ARG A 213 -2.00 10.27 -24.50
C ARG A 213 -1.73 9.10 -23.55
N ASP A 214 -1.43 9.38 -22.29
CA ASP A 214 -1.13 8.37 -21.26
C ASP A 214 -2.30 7.40 -21.06
N PHE A 215 -3.52 7.89 -21.31
CA PHE A 215 -4.77 7.13 -21.23
C PHE A 215 -5.21 6.45 -22.54
N ASN A 216 -4.55 6.77 -23.65
CA ASN A 216 -4.86 6.25 -24.99
C ASN A 216 -3.77 5.33 -25.53
N ALA A 217 -2.58 5.33 -24.90
CA ALA A 217 -1.60 4.28 -25.08
C ALA A 217 -2.24 3.00 -24.55
N ARG A 218 -2.73 2.16 -25.47
CA ARG A 218 -2.94 0.75 -25.15
C ARG A 218 -1.57 0.23 -24.73
N ASP A 219 -1.50 -0.46 -23.59
CA ASP A 219 -0.29 -1.17 -23.19
C ASP A 219 0.26 -1.95 -24.40
N PRO A 220 1.57 -1.86 -24.71
CA PRO A 220 2.20 -2.70 -25.71
C PRO A 220 2.11 -4.19 -25.36
#